data_AF-A0A1X7HRQ8-F1
#
_entry.id   AF-A0A1X7HRQ8-F1
#
_cell.length_a   1.000
_cell.length_b   1.000
_cell.length_c   1.000
_cell.angle_alpha   90.00
_cell.angle_beta   90.00
_cell.angle_gamma   90.00
#
_symmetry.space_group_name_H-M   'P 1'
#
loop_
_entity.id
_entity.type
_entity.pdbx_description
1 polymer ?
#
loop_
_entity_poly.entity_id
_entity_poly.type
_entity_poly.pdbx_seq_one_letter_code
_entity_poly.pdbx_strand_id
1 'polypeptide(L)'
;MKSFKLNMDIHVAKKKLTTILGSPVTNLSPIEMGELSRVFSFECNGLPYVAHFKETKESLEKARYMYQTYGSRLPIPKVVEVGELDGVFFAISDKVHGKPISAFPPSQQEIILKDVAKHLVALGQLNIDRSQGYGWISPEGSTSSASWVETIETFFKIDPNGFYQDWTRLYDESFLERPLFEEGYSAMMELLQYAPGSPLLVHGDFHLGNMLSDGSKVTGIVDWEMAMHGDFMFDVAGLHFWSSTLDFPQKVRDVWSANKVDIPHFEERLRCYMLVKAIDGLRFYAKQDSRPSYDYMKERLKTLLK
;
A
#
# COMPACT_ATOMS: atom_id res chain seq x y z
N MET A 1 15.24 -9.01 12.99
CA MET A 1 15.09 -9.01 11.53
C MET A 1 16.34 -8.40 10.90
N LYS A 2 16.89 -8.99 9.84
CA LYS A 2 17.93 -8.33 9.04
C LYS A 2 17.26 -7.15 8.31
N SER A 3 17.77 -5.94 8.50
CA SER A 3 17.29 -4.76 7.76
C SER A 3 17.69 -4.90 6.29
N PHE A 4 16.73 -4.83 5.37
CA PHE A 4 16.97 -4.81 3.92
C PHE A 4 17.28 -3.40 3.40
N LYS A 5 17.26 -2.39 4.27
CA LYS A 5 17.56 -1.00 3.90
C LYS A 5 19.06 -0.83 3.63
N LEU A 6 19.36 -0.02 2.62
CA LEU A 6 20.70 0.52 2.33
C LEU A 6 21.43 0.96 3.60
N ASN A 7 22.73 0.68 3.69
CA ASN A 7 23.58 1.23 4.73
C ASN A 7 23.95 2.68 4.35
N MET A 8 23.12 3.64 4.77
CA MET A 8 23.29 5.05 4.50
C MET A 8 23.01 5.86 5.77
N ASP A 9 24.03 6.57 6.25
CA ASP A 9 23.89 7.50 7.36
C ASP A 9 23.53 8.92 6.89
N ILE A 10 23.29 9.80 7.85
CA ILE A 10 22.91 11.19 7.59
C ILE A 10 24.01 11.99 6.87
N HIS A 11 25.30 11.66 7.05
CA HIS A 11 26.41 12.37 6.41
C HIS A 11 26.51 12.01 4.94
N VAL A 12 26.39 10.71 4.62
CA VAL A 12 26.35 10.19 3.25
C VAL A 12 25.13 10.75 2.52
N ALA A 13 23.95 10.73 3.15
CA ALA A 13 22.74 11.29 2.58
C ALA A 13 22.89 12.79 2.29
N LYS A 14 23.42 13.57 3.24
CA LYS A 14 23.65 15.01 3.05
C LYS A 14 24.59 15.30 1.89
N LYS A 15 25.69 14.55 1.78
CA LYS A 15 26.66 14.70 0.69
C LYS A 15 26.00 14.42 -0.67
N LYS A 16 25.30 13.29 -0.80
CA LYS A 16 24.59 12.92 -2.04
C LYS A 16 23.54 13.97 -2.43
N LEU A 17 22.68 14.39 -1.49
CA LEU A 17 21.64 15.39 -1.77
C LEU A 17 22.23 16.75 -2.16
N THR A 18 23.32 17.18 -1.53
CA THR A 18 24.01 18.42 -1.91
C THR A 18 24.58 18.34 -3.33
N THR A 19 25.14 17.18 -3.70
CA THR A 19 25.62 16.92 -5.07
C THR A 19 24.47 16.92 -6.08
N ILE A 20 23.37 16.22 -5.80
CA ILE A 20 22.20 16.10 -6.68
C ILE A 20 21.59 17.49 -6.94
N LEU A 21 21.35 18.27 -5.88
CA LEU A 21 20.64 19.55 -5.96
C LEU A 21 21.54 20.73 -6.34
N GLY A 22 22.86 20.54 -6.37
CA GLY A 22 23.84 21.61 -6.57
C GLY A 22 23.74 22.74 -5.54
N SER A 23 23.09 22.49 -4.39
CA SER A 23 22.74 23.50 -3.39
C SER A 23 22.88 22.93 -1.97
N PRO A 24 23.21 23.74 -0.95
CA PRO A 24 23.33 23.27 0.42
C PRO A 24 22.03 22.71 0.98
N VAL A 25 22.12 21.54 1.62
CA VAL A 25 21.01 20.88 2.31
C VAL A 25 21.03 21.20 3.81
N THR A 26 19.89 21.58 4.36
CA THR A 26 19.69 21.93 5.78
C THR A 26 18.57 21.12 6.40
N ASN A 27 18.44 21.15 7.73
CA ASN A 27 17.38 20.47 8.50
C ASN A 27 17.17 18.98 8.11
N LEU A 28 18.25 18.30 7.74
CA LEU A 28 18.22 16.89 7.36
C LEU A 28 17.90 16.03 8.59
N SER A 29 16.90 15.17 8.49
CA SER A 29 16.51 14.24 9.54
C SER A 29 16.07 12.90 8.94
N PRO A 30 16.46 11.75 9.51
CA PRO A 30 15.93 10.47 9.06
C PRO A 30 14.43 10.35 9.38
N ILE A 31 13.71 9.67 8.51
CA ILE A 31 12.34 9.19 8.76
C ILE A 31 12.43 7.67 8.90
N GLU A 32 12.36 7.18 10.14
CA GLU A 32 12.41 5.75 10.44
C GLU A 32 11.02 5.13 10.27
N MET A 33 10.62 4.92 9.01
CA MET A 33 9.41 4.16 8.64
C MET A 33 9.70 3.21 7.48
N GLY A 34 8.95 2.11 7.40
CA GLY A 34 9.09 1.06 6.38
C GLY A 34 10.30 0.14 6.56
N GLU A 35 10.42 -0.90 5.73
CA GLU A 35 11.45 -1.95 5.84
C GLU A 35 12.49 -1.94 4.69
N LEU A 36 12.20 -1.24 3.58
CA LEU A 36 12.99 -1.31 2.34
C LEU A 36 13.76 -0.03 2.00
N SER A 37 13.24 1.15 2.38
CA SER A 37 13.82 2.44 1.99
C SER A 37 14.59 3.11 3.11
N ARG A 38 15.64 3.86 2.77
CA ARG A 38 16.18 4.92 3.62
C ARG A 38 15.53 6.24 3.21
N VAL A 39 14.89 6.91 4.16
CA VAL A 39 14.09 8.10 3.90
C VAL A 39 14.60 9.24 4.77
N PHE A 40 14.77 10.41 4.17
CA PHE A 40 15.21 11.61 4.86
C PHE A 40 14.31 12.80 4.53
N SER A 41 13.95 13.56 5.55
CA SER A 41 13.34 14.88 5.37
C SER A 41 14.43 15.94 5.40
N PHE A 42 14.34 16.98 4.56
CA PHE A 42 15.34 18.03 4.49
C PHE A 42 14.77 19.33 3.94
N GLU A 43 15.57 20.39 3.98
CA GLU A 43 15.28 21.66 3.33
C GLU A 43 16.38 22.04 2.33
N CYS A 44 15.96 22.54 1.18
CA CYS A 44 16.84 23.09 0.15
C CYS A 44 16.23 24.38 -0.39
N ASN A 45 17.01 25.47 -0.42
CA ASN A 45 16.56 26.80 -0.85
C ASN A 45 15.27 27.29 -0.14
N GLY A 46 15.13 26.96 1.15
CA GLY A 46 13.98 27.34 1.98
C GLY A 46 12.71 26.53 1.74
N LEU A 47 12.76 25.47 0.93
CA LEU A 47 11.63 24.58 0.65
C LEU A 47 11.86 23.19 1.26
N PRO A 48 10.81 22.56 1.83
CA PRO A 48 10.92 21.28 2.50
C PRO A 48 10.67 20.10 1.53
N TYR A 49 11.52 19.08 1.63
CA TYR A 49 11.51 17.90 0.76
C TYR A 49 11.67 16.59 1.55
N VAL A 50 11.32 15.48 0.89
CA VAL A 50 11.60 14.11 1.34
C VAL A 50 12.38 13.39 0.24
N ALA A 51 13.50 12.77 0.61
CA ALA A 51 14.30 11.92 -0.26
C ALA A 51 14.15 10.45 0.13
N HIS A 52 13.83 9.61 -0.85
CA HIS A 52 13.89 8.15 -0.73
C HIS A 52 15.14 7.64 -1.45
N PHE A 53 15.89 6.76 -0.80
CA PHE A 53 17.02 6.04 -1.40
C PHE A 53 16.74 4.54 -1.41
N LYS A 54 16.98 3.90 -2.57
CA LYS A 54 16.75 2.46 -2.79
C LYS A 54 17.85 1.84 -3.67
N GLU A 55 17.94 0.52 -3.62
CA GLU A 55 18.81 -0.29 -4.49
C GLU A 55 18.26 -0.43 -5.91
N THR A 56 16.95 -0.24 -6.10
CA THR A 56 16.30 -0.37 -7.41
C THR A 56 15.42 0.84 -7.72
N LYS A 57 15.14 1.05 -9.00
CA LYS A 57 14.55 2.28 -9.53
C LYS A 57 13.03 2.22 -9.66
N GLU A 58 12.46 1.02 -9.75
CA GLU A 58 11.09 0.77 -10.24
C GLU A 58 10.04 1.46 -9.37
N SER A 59 10.11 1.27 -8.05
CA SER A 59 9.15 1.88 -7.12
C SER A 59 9.25 3.42 -7.05
N LEU A 60 10.46 3.97 -7.29
CA LEU A 60 10.70 5.41 -7.34
C LEU A 60 10.08 6.03 -8.60
N GLU A 61 10.26 5.36 -9.73
CA GLU A 61 9.65 5.76 -11.00
C GLU A 61 8.14 5.59 -11.00
N LYS A 62 7.63 4.52 -10.39
CA LYS A 62 6.20 4.33 -10.16
C LYS A 62 5.61 5.46 -9.32
N ALA A 63 6.27 5.90 -8.25
CA ALA A 63 5.81 7.05 -7.46
C ALA A 63 5.72 8.33 -8.32
N ARG A 64 6.68 8.55 -9.22
CA ARG A 64 6.65 9.67 -10.18
C ARG A 64 5.47 9.56 -11.14
N TYR A 65 5.24 8.38 -11.72
CA TYR A 65 4.09 8.11 -12.58
C TYR A 65 2.76 8.39 -11.87
N MET A 66 2.62 7.90 -10.63
CA MET A 66 1.39 8.09 -9.85
C MET A 66 1.09 9.55 -9.58
N TYR A 67 2.11 10.36 -9.23
CA TYR A 67 1.93 11.80 -9.10
C TYR A 67 1.58 12.48 -10.44
N GLN A 68 2.30 12.18 -11.52
CA GLN A 68 2.06 12.80 -12.83
C GLN A 68 0.65 12.52 -13.35
N THR A 69 0.16 11.30 -13.13
CA THR A 69 -1.15 10.84 -13.62
C THR A 69 -2.30 11.30 -12.71
N TYR A 70 -2.14 11.20 -11.39
CA TYR A 70 -3.24 11.36 -10.43
C TYR A 70 -3.09 12.53 -9.44
N GLY A 71 -1.91 13.16 -9.36
CA GLY A 71 -1.60 14.21 -8.37
C GLY A 71 -2.39 15.52 -8.50
N SER A 72 -3.10 15.71 -9.63
CA SER A 72 -4.06 16.83 -9.78
C SER A 72 -5.42 16.56 -9.13
N ARG A 73 -5.72 15.30 -8.79
CA ARG A 73 -7.02 14.85 -8.25
C ARG A 73 -6.91 14.21 -6.87
N LEU A 74 -5.75 13.64 -6.56
CA LEU A 74 -5.44 13.03 -5.27
C LEU A 74 -4.28 13.76 -4.59
N PRO A 75 -4.25 13.80 -3.25
CA PRO A 75 -3.18 14.44 -2.50
C PRO A 75 -1.91 13.57 -2.53
N ILE A 76 -1.29 13.40 -3.70
CA ILE A 76 -0.04 12.66 -3.87
C ILE A 76 1.11 13.67 -3.81
N PRO A 77 2.15 13.46 -2.99
CA PRO A 77 3.31 14.34 -2.99
C PRO A 77 3.94 14.43 -4.38
N LYS A 78 4.29 15.65 -4.81
CA LYS A 78 4.99 15.87 -6.06
C LYS A 78 6.34 15.22 -6.03
N VAL A 79 6.60 14.30 -6.95
CA VAL A 79 7.95 13.78 -7.20
C VAL A 79 8.67 14.76 -8.13
N VAL A 80 9.64 15.48 -7.59
CA VAL A 80 10.40 16.52 -8.27
C VAL A 80 11.49 15.91 -9.15
N GLU A 81 12.16 14.87 -8.63
CA GLU A 81 13.28 14.25 -9.32
C GLU A 81 13.35 12.76 -9.00
N VAL A 82 13.72 11.96 -9.99
CA VAL A 82 14.11 10.56 -9.84
C VAL A 82 15.41 10.37 -10.60
N GLY A 83 16.41 9.76 -9.96
CA GLY A 83 17.74 9.62 -10.54
C GLY A 83 18.57 8.54 -9.87
N GLU A 84 19.84 8.52 -10.25
CA GLU A 84 20.84 7.60 -9.71
C GLU A 84 22.12 8.39 -9.41
N LEU A 85 22.76 8.11 -8.28
CA LEU A 85 24.08 8.64 -7.95
C LEU A 85 24.93 7.59 -7.23
N ASP A 86 26.06 7.22 -7.85
CA ASP A 86 27.00 6.19 -7.40
C ASP A 86 26.32 4.83 -7.14
N GLY A 87 25.49 4.35 -8.07
CA GLY A 87 24.81 3.06 -7.94
C GLY A 87 23.67 3.04 -6.90
N VAL A 88 23.25 4.20 -6.39
CA VAL A 88 22.10 4.33 -5.50
C VAL A 88 21.01 5.14 -6.20
N PHE A 89 19.82 4.57 -6.33
CA PHE A 89 18.67 5.25 -6.89
C PHE A 89 18.00 6.13 -5.84
N PHE A 90 17.45 7.26 -6.29
CA PHE A 90 16.76 8.20 -5.41
C PHE A 90 15.50 8.78 -6.05
N ALA A 91 14.55 9.18 -5.20
CA ALA A 91 13.49 10.10 -5.55
C ALA A 91 13.43 11.25 -4.55
N ILE A 92 13.28 12.48 -5.04
CA ILE A 92 13.05 13.67 -4.24
C ILE A 92 11.61 14.12 -4.48
N SER A 93 10.88 14.35 -3.40
CA SER A 93 9.48 14.77 -3.42
C SER A 93 9.23 15.93 -2.48
N ASP A 94 8.17 16.70 -2.75
CA ASP A 94 7.69 17.75 -1.84
C ASP A 94 7.35 17.13 -0.48
N LYS A 95 7.81 17.76 0.61
CA LYS A 95 7.42 17.33 1.96
C LYS A 95 6.00 17.80 2.25
N VAL A 96 5.08 16.86 2.36
CA VAL A 96 3.71 17.14 2.78
C VAL A 96 3.67 17.57 4.25
N HIS A 97 2.86 18.60 4.53
CA HIS A 97 2.62 19.07 5.89
C HIS A 97 1.82 18.06 6.71
N GLY A 98 2.20 17.85 7.98
CA GLY A 98 1.48 16.97 8.91
C GLY A 98 2.30 15.74 9.29
N LYS A 99 1.60 14.73 9.81
CA LYS A 99 2.18 13.45 10.23
C LYS A 99 1.24 12.28 9.88
N PRO A 100 1.71 11.03 9.90
CA PRO A 100 0.87 9.86 9.69
C PRO A 100 -0.37 9.87 10.60
N ILE A 101 -1.54 9.50 10.06
CA ILE A 101 -2.79 9.44 10.83
C ILE A 101 -2.63 8.50 12.04
N SER A 102 -1.90 7.39 11.87
CA SER A 102 -1.57 6.44 12.93
C SER A 102 -0.85 7.07 14.14
N ALA A 103 -0.21 8.22 13.97
CA ALA A 103 0.49 8.95 15.04
C ALA A 103 -0.40 9.96 15.80
N PHE A 104 -1.69 10.05 15.48
CA PHE A 104 -2.67 10.84 16.24
C PHE A 104 -3.39 9.97 17.29
N PRO A 105 -3.94 10.57 18.36
CA PRO A 105 -4.78 9.85 19.32
C PRO A 105 -6.04 9.27 18.64
N PRO A 106 -6.61 8.15 19.13
CA PRO A 106 -7.78 7.50 18.52
C PRO A 106 -8.96 8.43 18.28
N SER A 107 -9.25 9.35 19.21
CA SER A 107 -10.32 10.34 19.07
C SER A 107 -10.13 11.26 17.87
N GLN A 108 -8.89 11.60 17.54
CA GLN A 108 -8.56 12.44 16.39
C GLN A 108 -8.47 11.63 15.10
N GLN A 109 -8.02 10.37 15.16
CA GLN A 109 -8.09 9.45 14.02
C GLN A 109 -9.54 9.30 13.54
N GLU A 110 -10.50 9.13 14.45
CA GLU A 110 -11.93 9.02 14.11
C GLU A 110 -12.48 10.25 13.35
N ILE A 111 -12.01 11.45 13.71
CA ILE A 111 -12.38 12.69 13.00
C ILE A 111 -11.84 12.66 11.57
N ILE A 112 -10.58 12.25 11.39
CA ILE A 112 -9.90 12.24 10.09
C ILE A 112 -10.43 11.10 9.20
N LEU A 113 -10.91 10.00 9.76
CA LEU A 113 -11.39 8.82 9.00
C LEU A 113 -12.49 9.15 8.00
N LYS A 114 -13.37 10.11 8.31
CA LYS A 114 -14.38 10.58 7.35
C LYS A 114 -13.75 11.17 6.09
N ASP A 115 -12.63 11.87 6.25
CA ASP A 115 -11.89 12.46 5.14
C ASP A 115 -11.08 11.40 4.37
N VAL A 116 -10.52 10.41 5.09
CA VAL A 116 -9.91 9.21 4.47
C VAL A 116 -10.92 8.50 3.57
N ALA A 117 -12.14 8.27 4.05
CA ALA A 117 -13.20 7.64 3.26
C ALA A 117 -13.51 8.44 1.99
N LYS A 118 -13.58 9.78 2.06
CA LYS A 118 -13.77 10.63 0.86
C LYS A 118 -12.64 10.47 -0.15
N HIS A 119 -11.40 10.40 0.29
CA HIS A 119 -10.27 10.18 -0.62
C HIS A 119 -10.30 8.81 -1.27
N LEU A 120 -10.70 7.76 -0.54
CA LEU A 120 -10.91 6.44 -1.13
C LEU A 120 -12.07 6.46 -2.14
N VAL A 121 -13.15 7.17 -1.84
CA VAL A 121 -14.26 7.34 -2.79
C VAL A 121 -13.81 8.03 -4.06
N ALA A 122 -13.07 9.14 -3.93
CA ALA A 122 -12.51 9.85 -5.06
C ALA A 122 -11.60 8.95 -5.90
N LEU A 123 -10.76 8.13 -5.26
CA LEU A 123 -9.88 7.16 -5.89
C LEU A 123 -10.69 6.11 -6.69
N GLY A 124 -11.74 5.54 -6.10
CA GLY A 124 -12.64 4.58 -6.76
C GLY A 124 -13.53 5.17 -7.87
N GLN A 125 -13.55 6.50 -8.03
CA GLN A 125 -14.29 7.22 -9.08
C GLN A 125 -13.38 7.79 -10.17
N LEU A 126 -12.06 7.60 -10.07
CA LEU A 126 -11.14 8.10 -11.08
C LEU A 126 -11.35 7.41 -12.44
N ASN A 127 -11.38 8.23 -13.49
CA ASN A 127 -11.23 7.73 -14.85
C ASN A 127 -9.77 7.30 -15.05
N ILE A 128 -9.55 5.99 -15.06
CA ILE A 128 -8.27 5.37 -15.41
C ILE A 128 -8.30 4.88 -16.87
N ASP A 129 -7.13 4.69 -17.48
CA ASP A 129 -7.04 4.02 -18.77
C ASP A 129 -7.29 2.52 -18.60
N ARG A 130 -8.54 2.12 -18.85
CA ARG A 130 -9.00 0.72 -18.71
C ARG A 130 -8.43 -0.20 -19.78
N SER A 131 -7.83 0.33 -20.84
CA SER A 131 -7.17 -0.49 -21.86
C SER A 131 -5.89 -1.15 -21.37
N GLN A 132 -5.32 -0.65 -20.27
CA GLN A 132 -4.11 -1.20 -19.67
C GLN A 132 -4.33 -2.57 -19.01
N GLY A 133 -5.58 -2.93 -18.69
CA GLY A 133 -5.90 -4.19 -17.99
C GLY A 133 -5.92 -4.05 -16.47
N TYR A 134 -5.61 -5.16 -15.78
CA TYR A 134 -5.60 -5.31 -14.33
C TYR A 134 -4.18 -5.59 -13.81
N GLY A 135 -3.97 -5.39 -12.51
CA GLY A 135 -2.75 -5.79 -11.82
C GLY A 135 -1.84 -4.64 -11.46
N TRP A 136 -0.60 -4.97 -11.10
CA TRP A 136 0.41 -4.01 -10.66
C TRP A 136 0.67 -2.97 -11.75
N ILE A 137 0.58 -1.70 -11.36
CA ILE A 137 0.95 -0.59 -12.22
C ILE A 137 2.48 -0.56 -12.34
N SER A 138 3.01 -0.62 -13.56
CA SER A 138 4.43 -0.46 -13.85
C SER A 138 4.86 1.01 -13.76
N PRO A 139 6.17 1.30 -13.75
CA PRO A 139 6.67 2.68 -13.82
C PRO A 139 6.19 3.49 -15.03
N GLU A 140 5.78 2.80 -16.10
CA GLU A 140 5.25 3.38 -17.35
C GLU A 140 3.72 3.43 -17.38
N GLY A 141 3.05 2.93 -16.33
CA GLY A 141 1.58 2.92 -16.25
C GLY A 141 0.89 1.70 -16.83
N SER A 142 1.66 0.74 -17.36
CA SER A 142 1.12 -0.52 -17.89
C SER A 142 0.75 -1.49 -16.77
N THR A 143 -0.12 -2.45 -17.06
CA THR A 143 -0.47 -3.53 -16.11
C THR A 143 -0.32 -4.90 -16.75
N SER A 144 -0.29 -5.95 -15.93
CA SER A 144 0.22 -7.28 -16.32
C SER A 144 -0.81 -8.40 -16.35
N SER A 145 -2.08 -8.14 -16.00
CA SER A 145 -3.13 -9.16 -15.94
C SER A 145 -4.34 -8.81 -16.81
N ALA A 146 -4.97 -9.82 -17.39
CA ALA A 146 -6.18 -9.68 -18.20
C ALA A 146 -7.44 -9.53 -17.32
N SER A 147 -7.41 -9.99 -16.07
CA SER A 147 -8.53 -9.91 -15.13
C SER A 147 -8.07 -9.68 -13.70
N TRP A 148 -8.96 -9.19 -12.85
CA TRP A 148 -8.69 -9.06 -11.42
C TRP A 148 -8.49 -10.42 -10.73
N VAL A 149 -9.18 -11.46 -11.21
CA VAL A 149 -9.00 -12.84 -10.73
C VAL A 149 -7.54 -13.26 -10.93
N GLU A 150 -7.02 -13.10 -12.15
CA GLU A 150 -5.64 -13.41 -12.47
C GLU A 150 -4.65 -12.62 -11.60
N THR A 151 -4.93 -11.33 -11.34
CA THR A 151 -4.09 -10.53 -10.44
C THR A 151 -4.04 -11.14 -9.03
N ILE A 152 -5.19 -11.49 -8.45
CA ILE A 152 -5.23 -12.07 -7.10
C ILE A 152 -4.53 -13.44 -7.07
N GLU A 153 -4.68 -14.27 -8.11
CA GLU A 153 -3.94 -15.51 -8.24
C GLU A 153 -2.42 -15.27 -8.24
N THR A 154 -1.93 -14.21 -8.88
CA THR A 154 -0.48 -13.90 -8.90
C THR A 154 0.11 -13.71 -7.51
N PHE A 155 -0.68 -13.27 -6.52
CA PHE A 155 -0.18 -13.10 -5.16
C PHE A 155 0.21 -14.44 -4.54
N PHE A 156 -0.43 -15.53 -4.96
CA PHE A 156 -0.25 -16.87 -4.39
C PHE A 156 0.49 -17.84 -5.32
N LYS A 157 0.87 -17.41 -6.53
CA LYS A 157 1.74 -18.19 -7.41
C LYS A 157 3.07 -18.47 -6.72
N ILE A 158 3.66 -19.62 -7.03
CA ILE A 158 5.01 -19.97 -6.57
C ILE A 158 5.98 -19.04 -7.29
N ASP A 159 6.59 -18.13 -6.54
CA ASP A 159 7.66 -17.27 -7.04
C ASP A 159 9.00 -18.00 -6.87
N PRO A 160 9.84 -18.13 -7.91
CA PRO A 160 11.19 -18.66 -7.76
C PRO A 160 12.14 -17.72 -7.01
N ASN A 161 11.75 -16.47 -6.76
CA ASN A 161 12.57 -15.42 -6.17
C ASN A 161 11.84 -14.68 -5.03
N GLY A 162 12.55 -13.79 -4.35
CA GLY A 162 11.95 -12.85 -3.40
C GLY A 162 11.49 -13.45 -2.07
N PHE A 163 10.73 -12.66 -1.30
CA PHE A 163 10.32 -13.03 0.05
C PHE A 163 9.44 -14.28 0.06
N TYR A 164 8.63 -14.55 -0.97
CA TYR A 164 7.79 -15.75 -1.05
C TYR A 164 8.39 -16.88 -1.89
N GLN A 165 9.71 -16.87 -2.10
CA GLN A 165 10.40 -17.96 -2.77
C GLN A 165 10.02 -19.31 -2.15
N ASP A 166 9.55 -20.23 -3.01
CA ASP A 166 9.13 -21.59 -2.66
C ASP A 166 8.20 -21.67 -1.43
N TRP A 167 7.29 -20.70 -1.26
CA TRP A 167 6.47 -20.59 -0.05
C TRP A 167 5.65 -21.85 0.26
N THR A 168 5.35 -22.70 -0.73
CA THR A 168 4.63 -23.97 -0.50
C THR A 168 5.41 -24.97 0.34
N ARG A 169 6.75 -24.86 0.45
CA ARG A 169 7.54 -25.69 1.38
C ARG A 169 7.16 -25.46 2.83
N LEU A 170 6.58 -24.30 3.15
CA LEU A 170 6.06 -24.00 4.49
C LEU A 170 5.01 -25.02 4.96
N TYR A 171 4.33 -25.73 4.06
CA TYR A 171 3.40 -26.80 4.45
C TYR A 171 4.10 -27.97 5.16
N ASP A 172 5.34 -28.25 4.79
CA ASP A 172 6.12 -29.38 5.33
C ASP A 172 7.14 -28.90 6.38
N GLU A 173 7.65 -27.68 6.23
CA GLU A 173 8.77 -27.14 6.99
C GLU A 173 8.35 -26.15 8.11
N SER A 174 7.06 -25.83 8.23
CA SER A 174 6.56 -24.86 9.22
C SER A 174 5.22 -25.29 9.83
N PHE A 175 4.57 -24.39 10.56
CA PHE A 175 3.23 -24.59 11.11
C PHE A 175 2.08 -24.11 10.19
N LEU A 176 2.35 -23.86 8.90
CA LEU A 176 1.31 -23.50 7.92
C LEU A 176 0.41 -24.72 7.61
N GLU A 177 -0.86 -24.63 8.00
CA GLU A 177 -1.83 -25.71 7.78
C GLU A 177 -2.38 -25.69 6.35
N ARG A 178 -1.90 -26.60 5.50
CA ARG A 178 -2.36 -26.74 4.11
C ARG A 178 -3.89 -26.80 3.98
N PRO A 179 -4.63 -27.67 4.70
CA PRO A 179 -6.08 -27.78 4.50
C PRO A 179 -6.81 -26.47 4.78
N LEU A 180 -6.43 -25.75 5.84
CA LEU A 180 -7.05 -24.49 6.20
C LEU A 180 -6.71 -23.37 5.19
N PHE A 181 -5.46 -23.34 4.70
CA PHE A 181 -5.06 -22.41 3.66
C PHE A 181 -5.85 -22.65 2.37
N GLU A 182 -5.96 -23.90 1.92
CA GLU A 182 -6.68 -24.28 0.70
C GLU A 182 -8.19 -24.00 0.80
N GLU A 183 -8.79 -24.21 1.97
CA GLU A 183 -10.18 -23.82 2.25
C GLU A 183 -10.37 -22.31 2.13
N GLY A 184 -9.49 -21.52 2.76
CA GLY A 184 -9.48 -20.06 2.66
C GLY A 184 -9.29 -19.56 1.23
N TYR A 185 -8.36 -20.15 0.49
CA TYR A 185 -8.10 -19.83 -0.90
C TYR A 185 -9.31 -20.16 -1.78
N SER A 186 -9.95 -21.31 -1.59
CA SER A 186 -11.13 -21.71 -2.37
C SER A 186 -12.31 -20.76 -2.14
N ALA A 187 -12.61 -20.44 -0.88
CA ALA A 187 -13.67 -19.47 -0.54
C ALA A 187 -13.39 -18.07 -1.10
N MET A 188 -12.13 -17.63 -1.10
CA MET A 188 -11.71 -16.39 -1.75
C MET A 188 -11.95 -16.43 -3.25
N MET A 189 -11.52 -17.50 -3.95
CA MET A 189 -11.70 -17.64 -5.39
C MET A 189 -13.18 -17.66 -5.80
N GLU A 190 -14.03 -18.30 -5.01
CA GLU A 190 -15.48 -18.26 -5.22
C GLU A 190 -16.05 -16.84 -5.14
N LEU A 191 -15.59 -16.01 -4.19
CA LEU A 191 -16.09 -14.65 -4.03
C LEU A 191 -15.53 -13.66 -5.06
N LEU A 192 -14.42 -13.97 -5.74
CA LEU A 192 -13.86 -13.07 -6.76
C LEU A 192 -14.80 -12.85 -7.96
N GLN A 193 -15.80 -13.72 -8.17
CA GLN A 193 -16.83 -13.51 -9.19
C GLN A 193 -17.63 -12.21 -8.99
N TYR A 194 -17.64 -11.65 -7.78
CA TYR A 194 -18.33 -10.40 -7.43
C TYR A 194 -17.48 -9.15 -7.66
N ALA A 195 -16.21 -9.30 -8.06
CA ALA A 195 -15.35 -8.17 -8.42
C ALA A 195 -15.94 -7.36 -9.59
N PRO A 196 -15.68 -6.04 -9.67
CA PRO A 196 -16.20 -5.22 -10.75
C PRO A 196 -15.66 -5.68 -12.12
N GLY A 197 -16.50 -5.65 -13.14
CA GLY A 197 -16.12 -5.99 -14.52
C GLY A 197 -15.22 -4.97 -15.23
N SER A 198 -14.79 -3.91 -14.54
CA SER A 198 -13.83 -2.92 -15.04
C SER A 198 -12.89 -2.52 -13.91
N PRO A 199 -11.58 -2.33 -14.22
CA PRO A 199 -10.62 -1.97 -13.19
C PRO A 199 -10.87 -0.54 -12.68
N LEU A 200 -10.56 -0.36 -11.41
CA LEU A 200 -10.51 0.89 -10.69
C LEU A 200 -9.10 1.06 -10.13
N LEU A 201 -8.74 2.27 -9.71
CA LEU A 201 -7.47 2.46 -9.03
C LEU A 201 -7.51 1.76 -7.67
N VAL A 202 -6.39 1.18 -7.26
CA VAL A 202 -6.17 0.58 -5.94
C VAL A 202 -4.82 1.08 -5.44
N HIS A 203 -4.76 1.55 -4.21
CA HIS A 203 -3.50 1.96 -3.57
C HIS A 203 -2.65 0.73 -3.23
N GLY A 204 -3.27 -0.34 -2.74
CA GLY A 204 -2.66 -1.63 -2.46
C GLY A 204 -2.09 -1.75 -1.05
N ASP A 205 -1.59 -0.63 -0.50
CA ASP A 205 -1.13 -0.50 0.89
C ASP A 205 -1.86 0.61 1.68
N PHE A 206 -3.19 0.61 1.60
CA PHE A 206 -4.03 1.68 2.15
C PHE A 206 -4.24 1.54 3.66
N HIS A 207 -3.39 2.17 4.47
CA HIS A 207 -3.53 2.20 5.93
C HIS A 207 -3.14 3.57 6.53
N LEU A 208 -3.50 3.81 7.79
CA LEU A 208 -3.33 5.11 8.46
C LEU A 208 -1.87 5.58 8.61
N GLY A 209 -0.89 4.71 8.34
CA GLY A 209 0.53 5.07 8.30
C GLY A 209 0.95 5.75 7.00
N ASN A 210 0.29 5.43 5.89
CA ASN A 210 0.55 5.95 4.55
C ASN A 210 -0.33 7.17 4.22
N MET A 211 -1.08 7.67 5.19
CA MET A 211 -1.91 8.87 5.06
C MET A 211 -1.39 9.92 6.02
N LEU A 212 -1.04 11.09 5.49
CA LEU A 212 -0.58 12.24 6.25
C LEU A 212 -1.75 13.18 6.52
N SER A 213 -1.77 13.77 7.70
CA SER A 213 -2.82 14.71 8.11
C SER A 213 -2.25 15.87 8.91
N ASP A 214 -2.90 17.04 8.79
CA ASP A 214 -2.69 18.20 9.67
C ASP A 214 -3.44 18.10 11.01
N GLY A 215 -4.13 16.98 11.24
CA GLY A 215 -4.96 16.73 12.42
C GLY A 215 -6.46 16.96 12.20
N SER A 216 -6.86 17.45 11.02
CA SER A 216 -8.25 17.67 10.65
C SER A 216 -8.63 17.04 9.31
N LYS A 217 -7.72 17.07 8.33
CA LYS A 217 -7.92 16.54 6.97
C LYS A 217 -6.68 15.81 6.48
N VAL A 218 -6.85 14.98 5.46
CA VAL A 218 -5.74 14.35 4.76
C VAL A 218 -5.00 15.41 3.94
N THR A 219 -3.68 15.44 4.09
CA THR A 219 -2.77 16.34 3.37
C THR A 219 -1.91 15.59 2.37
N GLY A 220 -1.76 14.27 2.52
CA GLY A 220 -0.97 13.43 1.62
C GLY A 220 -1.34 11.96 1.71
N ILE A 221 -1.29 11.25 0.58
CA ILE A 221 -1.33 9.80 0.48
C ILE A 221 0.00 9.38 -0.17
N VAL A 222 0.79 8.62 0.57
CA VAL A 222 2.16 8.24 0.22
C VAL A 222 2.27 6.73 0.03
N ASP A 223 3.42 6.30 -0.49
CA ASP A 223 3.75 4.87 -0.68
C ASP A 223 2.83 4.12 -1.68
N TRP A 224 2.84 4.61 -2.92
CA TRP A 224 2.10 4.01 -4.04
C TRP A 224 2.83 2.84 -4.71
N GLU A 225 3.83 2.24 -4.05
CA GLU A 225 4.58 1.11 -4.61
C GLU A 225 3.67 -0.07 -4.95
N MET A 226 2.64 -0.27 -4.13
CA MET A 226 1.67 -1.35 -4.29
C MET A 226 0.46 -0.99 -5.17
N ALA A 227 0.50 0.14 -5.88
CA ALA A 227 -0.65 0.58 -6.66
C ALA A 227 -1.01 -0.38 -7.81
N MET A 228 -2.29 -0.60 -8.03
CA MET A 228 -2.83 -1.54 -9.01
C MET A 228 -4.05 -0.97 -9.75
N HIS A 229 -4.36 -1.59 -10.89
CA HIS A 229 -5.68 -1.56 -11.48
C HIS A 229 -6.47 -2.79 -11.02
N GLY A 230 -7.59 -2.59 -10.34
CA GLY A 230 -8.28 -3.66 -9.63
C GLY A 230 -9.59 -3.23 -8.99
N ASP A 231 -9.87 -3.80 -7.81
CA ASP A 231 -11.03 -3.45 -7.01
C ASP A 231 -10.62 -2.60 -5.79
N PHE A 232 -11.13 -1.36 -5.69
CA PHE A 232 -10.87 -0.47 -4.55
C PHE A 232 -11.33 -1.04 -3.20
N MET A 233 -12.27 -2.00 -3.19
CA MET A 233 -12.68 -2.71 -1.97
C MET A 233 -11.51 -3.49 -1.35
N PHE A 234 -10.44 -3.77 -2.12
CA PHE A 234 -9.20 -4.32 -1.59
C PHE A 234 -8.56 -3.43 -0.52
N ASP A 235 -8.58 -2.11 -0.73
CA ASP A 235 -8.08 -1.12 0.22
C ASP A 235 -9.02 -0.98 1.43
N VAL A 236 -10.34 -1.02 1.21
CA VAL A 236 -11.35 -1.03 2.29
C VAL A 236 -11.12 -2.21 3.22
N ALA A 237 -10.99 -3.41 2.63
CA ALA A 237 -10.79 -4.64 3.36
C ALA A 237 -9.44 -4.66 4.08
N GLY A 238 -8.37 -4.16 3.46
CA GLY A 238 -7.05 -4.07 4.08
C GLY A 238 -7.07 -3.24 5.37
N LEU A 239 -7.60 -2.02 5.30
CA LEU A 239 -7.69 -1.14 6.47
C LEU A 239 -8.61 -1.74 7.53
N HIS A 240 -9.80 -2.20 7.15
CA HIS A 240 -10.74 -2.82 8.09
C HIS A 240 -10.18 -4.08 8.74
N PHE A 241 -9.44 -4.89 7.97
CA PHE A 241 -8.82 -6.09 8.48
C PHE A 241 -7.84 -5.73 9.60
N TRP A 242 -6.91 -4.81 9.39
CA TRP A 242 -5.92 -4.47 10.42
C TRP A 242 -6.42 -3.52 11.51
N SER A 243 -7.59 -2.89 11.34
CA SER A 243 -8.13 -1.91 12.28
C SER A 243 -9.66 -1.96 12.33
N SER A 244 -10.22 -3.11 12.72
CA SER A 244 -11.66 -3.37 12.68
C SER A 244 -12.49 -2.43 13.57
N THR A 245 -11.90 -1.96 14.67
CA THR A 245 -12.53 -1.02 15.61
C THR A 245 -12.85 0.35 15.01
N LEU A 246 -12.23 0.69 13.88
CA LEU A 246 -12.47 1.95 13.16
C LEU A 246 -13.74 1.90 12.31
N ASP A 247 -14.31 0.71 12.07
CA ASP A 247 -15.53 0.52 11.28
C ASP A 247 -15.49 1.29 9.94
N PHE A 248 -14.33 1.24 9.29
CA PHE A 248 -14.06 1.95 8.05
C PHE A 248 -15.02 1.58 6.88
N PRO A 249 -15.45 0.31 6.71
CA PRO A 249 -16.41 -0.04 5.66
C PRO A 249 -17.71 0.77 5.76
N GLN A 250 -18.20 1.01 6.97
CA GLN A 250 -19.39 1.84 7.16
C GLN A 250 -19.16 3.29 6.74
N LYS A 251 -17.97 3.85 6.99
CA LYS A 251 -17.62 5.23 6.66
C LYS A 251 -17.56 5.40 5.14
N VAL A 252 -17.07 4.38 4.44
CA VAL A 252 -17.10 4.33 2.96
C VAL A 252 -18.53 4.27 2.45
N ARG A 253 -19.39 3.40 3.02
CA ARG A 253 -20.83 3.33 2.67
C ARG A 253 -21.54 4.66 2.88
N ASP A 254 -21.29 5.35 3.99
CA ASP A 254 -21.91 6.64 4.30
C ASP A 254 -21.57 7.69 3.24
N VAL A 255 -20.31 7.76 2.80
CA VAL A 255 -19.87 8.70 1.75
C VAL A 255 -20.44 8.33 0.38
N TRP A 256 -20.49 7.04 0.03
CA TRP A 256 -21.09 6.60 -1.24
C TRP A 256 -22.59 6.85 -1.31
N SER A 257 -23.30 6.57 -0.22
CA SER A 257 -24.74 6.78 -0.09
C SER A 257 -25.11 8.26 -0.19
N ALA A 258 -24.30 9.15 0.39
CA ALA A 258 -24.47 10.60 0.25
C ALA A 258 -24.35 11.07 -1.21
N ASN A 259 -23.59 10.34 -2.04
CA ASN A 259 -23.47 10.58 -3.48
C ASN A 259 -24.53 9.84 -4.32
N LYS A 260 -25.49 9.15 -3.69
CA LYS A 260 -26.55 8.34 -4.33
C LYS A 260 -26.01 7.23 -5.25
N VAL A 261 -24.83 6.71 -4.93
CA VAL A 261 -24.24 5.57 -5.63
C VAL A 261 -24.18 4.40 -4.65
N ASP A 262 -24.59 3.22 -5.09
CA ASP A 262 -24.42 1.99 -4.34
C ASP A 262 -23.12 1.27 -4.77
N ILE A 263 -22.55 0.47 -3.88
CA ILE A 263 -21.39 -0.38 -4.18
C ILE A 263 -21.91 -1.81 -4.35
N PRO A 264 -21.99 -2.34 -5.58
CA PRO A 264 -22.49 -3.69 -5.81
C PRO A 264 -21.68 -4.73 -5.04
N HIS A 265 -22.37 -5.71 -4.45
CA HIS A 265 -21.79 -6.85 -3.76
C HIS A 265 -20.79 -6.46 -2.65
N PHE A 266 -21.13 -5.42 -1.89
CA PHE A 266 -20.24 -4.83 -0.89
C PHE A 266 -19.72 -5.86 0.12
N GLU A 267 -20.61 -6.67 0.70
CA GLU A 267 -20.26 -7.64 1.74
C GLU A 267 -19.43 -8.79 1.16
N GLU A 268 -19.78 -9.28 -0.03
CA GLU A 268 -19.05 -10.34 -0.72
C GLU A 268 -17.64 -9.89 -1.07
N ARG A 269 -17.48 -8.68 -1.62
CA ARG A 269 -16.17 -8.10 -1.96
C ARG A 269 -15.33 -7.80 -0.72
N LEU A 270 -15.95 -7.26 0.34
CA LEU A 270 -15.27 -7.03 1.61
C LEU A 270 -14.74 -8.34 2.20
N ARG A 271 -15.59 -9.37 2.30
CA ARG A 271 -15.21 -10.70 2.79
C ARG A 271 -14.12 -11.33 1.92
N CYS A 272 -14.25 -11.24 0.60
CA CYS A 272 -13.26 -11.74 -0.36
C CYS A 272 -11.86 -11.21 -0.05
N TYR A 273 -11.71 -9.89 0.06
CA TYR A 273 -10.39 -9.29 0.26
C TYR A 273 -9.90 -9.41 1.70
N MET A 274 -10.80 -9.56 2.68
CA MET A 274 -10.40 -9.97 4.03
C MET A 274 -9.86 -11.41 4.05
N LEU A 275 -10.41 -12.32 3.24
CA LEU A 275 -9.84 -13.67 3.05
C LEU A 275 -8.45 -13.60 2.41
N VAL A 276 -8.24 -12.75 1.38
CA VAL A 276 -6.90 -12.51 0.79
C VAL A 276 -5.90 -12.13 1.89
N LYS A 277 -6.22 -11.13 2.73
CA LYS A 277 -5.34 -10.71 3.83
C LYS A 277 -5.14 -11.82 4.87
N ALA A 278 -6.18 -12.60 5.14
CA ALA A 278 -6.12 -13.70 6.11
C ALA A 278 -5.13 -14.80 5.67
N ILE A 279 -5.27 -15.32 4.45
CA ILE A 279 -4.41 -16.39 3.93
C ILE A 279 -2.98 -15.91 3.65
N ASP A 280 -2.82 -14.66 3.18
CA ASP A 280 -1.50 -14.05 3.00
C ASP A 280 -0.76 -13.92 4.35
N GLY A 281 -1.48 -13.47 5.40
CA GLY A 281 -0.90 -13.38 6.73
C GLY A 281 -0.53 -14.75 7.32
N LEU A 282 -1.27 -15.83 7.02
CA LEU A 282 -0.87 -17.19 7.45
C LEU A 282 0.49 -17.57 6.89
N ARG A 283 0.70 -17.46 5.58
CA ARG A 283 2.00 -17.80 4.97
C ARG A 283 3.10 -16.83 5.41
N PHE A 284 2.79 -15.54 5.58
CA PHE A 284 3.75 -14.53 6.03
C PHE A 284 4.27 -14.85 7.42
N TYR A 285 3.38 -15.07 8.40
CA TYR A 285 3.78 -15.33 9.78
C TYR A 285 4.34 -16.74 9.98
N ALA A 286 3.95 -17.72 9.16
CA ALA A 286 4.63 -19.00 9.08
C ALA A 286 6.08 -18.83 8.63
N LYS A 287 6.33 -18.04 7.58
CA LYS A 287 7.70 -17.76 7.09
C LYS A 287 8.54 -16.97 8.08
N GLN A 288 7.93 -16.07 8.84
CA GLN A 288 8.59 -15.32 9.91
C GLN A 288 8.77 -16.12 11.21
N ASP A 289 8.34 -17.39 11.25
CA ASP A 289 8.35 -18.24 12.44
C ASP A 289 7.63 -17.60 13.65
N SER A 290 6.58 -16.80 13.38
CA SER A 290 5.81 -16.06 14.39
C SER A 290 4.52 -16.80 14.73
N ARG A 291 4.63 -17.80 15.61
CA ARG A 291 3.48 -18.62 16.02
C ARG A 291 2.30 -17.81 16.60
N PRO A 292 2.49 -16.82 17.50
CA PRO A 292 1.38 -16.03 18.02
C PRO A 292 0.63 -15.24 16.95
N SER A 293 1.35 -14.66 16.00
CA SER A 293 0.76 -13.90 14.89
C SER A 293 0.02 -14.82 13.92
N TYR A 294 0.56 -16.03 13.67
CA TYR A 294 -0.12 -17.04 12.88
C TYR A 294 -1.43 -17.51 13.53
N ASP A 295 -1.42 -17.83 14.82
CA ASP A 295 -2.63 -18.28 15.53
C ASP A 295 -3.70 -17.16 15.54
N TYR A 296 -3.29 -15.90 15.64
CA TYR A 296 -4.19 -14.75 15.46
C TYR A 296 -4.82 -14.73 14.05
N MET A 297 -4.02 -14.88 13.00
CA MET A 297 -4.51 -14.92 11.62
C MET A 297 -5.44 -16.13 11.36
N LYS A 298 -5.13 -17.28 11.98
CA LYS A 298 -5.90 -18.51 11.89
C LYS A 298 -7.33 -18.33 12.42
N GLU A 299 -7.48 -17.74 13.61
CA GLU A 299 -8.81 -17.51 14.18
C GLU A 299 -9.64 -16.52 13.37
N ARG A 300 -8.98 -15.54 12.74
CA ARG A 300 -9.63 -14.62 11.81
C ARG A 300 -10.10 -15.31 10.55
N LEU A 301 -9.26 -16.15 9.94
CA LEU A 301 -9.66 -16.93 8.77
C LEU A 301 -10.86 -17.83 9.09
N LYS A 302 -10.84 -18.54 10.22
CA LYS A 302 -11.99 -19.36 10.67
C LYS A 302 -13.26 -18.54 10.86
N THR A 303 -13.14 -17.31 11.34
CA THR A 303 -14.29 -16.41 11.50
C THR A 303 -14.85 -15.99 10.14
N LEU A 304 -13.96 -15.73 9.18
CA LEU A 304 -14.36 -15.37 7.81
C LEU A 304 -14.93 -16.53 7.01
N LEU A 305 -14.59 -17.78 7.33
CA LEU A 305 -15.08 -18.98 6.65
C LEU A 305 -16.47 -19.45 7.13
N LYS A 306 -16.91 -19.00 8.31
CA LYS A 306 -18.30 -19.16 8.77
C LYS A 306 -19.24 -18.31 7.92
#